data_AF-A0A5S4EX22-F1
#
_entry.id   AF-A0A5S4EX22-F1
#
_cell.length_a   1.000
_cell.length_b   1.000
_cell.length_c   1.000
_cell.angle_alpha   90.00
_cell.angle_beta   90.00
_cell.angle_gamma   90.00
#
_symmetry.space_group_name_H-M   'P 1'
#
loop_
_entity.id
_entity.type
_entity.pdbx_description
1 polymer ?
#
loop_
_entity_poly.entity_id
_entity_poly.type
_entity_poly.pdbx_seq_one_letter_code
_entity_poly.pdbx_strand_id
1 'polypeptide(L)'
;AKGAAALDAPVAVMAVTDAKGLEFDSVIVAEPDLIAAQSPRGPSDLYVALTRATQRLGVVHERPLSQALQGLPSRSPAPANGL
;
A
#
# COMPACT_ATOMS: atom_id res chain seq x y z
N ALA A 1 -13.78 -8.45 6.88
CA ALA A 1 -14.58 -8.88 5.70
C ALA A 1 -13.69 -8.84 4.45
N LYS A 2 -14.12 -9.41 3.32
CA LYS A 2 -13.39 -9.36 2.03
C LYS A 2 -14.09 -8.39 1.08
N GLY A 3 -13.34 -7.81 0.13
CA GLY A 3 -13.89 -6.93 -0.90
C GLY A 3 -14.64 -5.72 -0.31
N ALA A 4 -15.71 -5.28 -0.98
CA ALA A 4 -16.49 -4.09 -0.59
C ALA A 4 -17.03 -4.14 0.85
N ALA A 5 -17.34 -5.33 1.38
CA ALA A 5 -17.82 -5.50 2.75
C ALA A 5 -16.76 -5.14 3.82
N ALA A 6 -15.49 -4.95 3.44
CA ALA A 6 -14.46 -4.48 4.35
C ALA A 6 -14.52 -2.96 4.59
N LEU A 7 -15.25 -2.21 3.77
CA LEU A 7 -15.29 -0.74 3.79
C LEU A 7 -16.11 -0.16 4.96
N ASP A 8 -16.92 -0.97 5.63
CA ASP A 8 -17.68 -0.55 6.81
C ASP A 8 -16.78 -0.44 8.07
N ALA A 9 -15.52 -0.87 7.98
CA ALA A 9 -14.55 -0.77 9.06
C ALA A 9 -13.69 0.50 8.93
N PRO A 10 -13.21 1.08 10.05
CA PRO A 10 -12.27 2.20 10.02
C PRO A 10 -10.96 1.91 9.25
N VAL A 11 -10.59 0.63 9.15
CA VAL A 11 -9.45 0.14 8.38
C VAL A 11 -9.87 -1.12 7.64
N ALA A 12 -9.60 -1.16 6.32
CA ALA A 12 -9.86 -2.29 5.46
C ALA A 12 -8.55 -2.86 4.90
N VAL A 13 -8.39 -4.18 4.98
CA VAL A 13 -7.30 -4.90 4.30
C VAL A 13 -7.90 -5.61 3.10
N MET A 14 -7.33 -5.37 1.92
CA MET A 14 -7.85 -5.88 0.66
C MET A 14 -6.74 -6.19 -0.34
N ALA A 15 -7.03 -7.07 -1.29
CA ALA A 15 -6.16 -7.29 -2.44
C ALA A 15 -6.22 -6.09 -3.40
N VAL A 16 -5.18 -5.92 -4.22
CA VAL A 16 -5.12 -4.83 -5.22
C VAL A 16 -6.31 -4.88 -6.19
N THR A 17 -6.74 -6.09 -6.57
CA THR A 17 -7.89 -6.29 -7.45
C THR A 17 -9.19 -5.79 -6.85
N ASP A 18 -9.35 -5.89 -5.54
CA ASP A 18 -10.54 -5.42 -4.81
C ASP A 18 -10.53 -3.90 -4.63
N ALA A 19 -9.33 -3.30 -4.59
CA ALA A 19 -9.14 -1.85 -4.48
C ALA A 19 -9.33 -1.10 -5.81
N LYS A 20 -9.39 -1.82 -6.94
CA LYS A 20 -9.47 -1.21 -8.26
C LYS A 20 -10.76 -0.40 -8.42
N GLY A 21 -10.63 0.87 -8.82
CA GLY A 21 -11.75 1.79 -8.97
C GLY A 21 -12.25 2.42 -7.67
N LEU A 22 -11.64 2.07 -6.54
CA LEU A 22 -11.84 2.74 -5.26
C LEU A 22 -10.73 3.77 -5.03
N GLU A 23 -10.97 4.73 -4.16
CA GLU A 23 -9.99 5.72 -3.73
C GLU A 23 -10.13 5.95 -2.22
N PHE A 24 -9.01 6.25 -1.57
CA PHE A 24 -8.93 6.44 -0.13
C PHE A 24 -8.06 7.64 0.20
N ASP A 25 -8.43 8.37 1.24
CA ASP A 25 -7.60 9.48 1.74
C ASP A 25 -6.20 9.01 2.14
N SER A 26 -6.10 7.82 2.74
CA SER A 26 -4.83 7.23 3.17
C SER A 26 -4.73 5.76 2.77
N VAL A 27 -3.60 5.36 2.19
CA VAL A 27 -3.31 3.98 1.81
C VAL A 27 -1.96 3.56 2.36
N ILE A 28 -1.88 2.32 2.88
CA ILE A 28 -0.64 1.66 3.22
C ILE A 28 -0.43 0.49 2.26
N VAL A 29 0.63 0.54 1.46
CA VAL A 29 1.03 -0.56 0.58
C VAL A 29 2.05 -1.42 1.33
N ALA A 30 1.65 -2.63 1.68
CA ALA A 30 2.51 -3.61 2.34
C ALA A 30 3.22 -4.47 1.29
N GLU A 31 4.54 -4.63 1.43
CA GLU A 31 5.38 -5.45 0.56
C GLU A 31 5.15 -5.18 -0.94
N PRO A 32 5.42 -3.96 -1.44
CA PRO A 32 5.12 -3.57 -2.82
C PRO A 32 5.77 -4.48 -3.88
N ASP A 33 6.96 -5.02 -3.59
CA ASP A 33 7.64 -5.92 -4.50
C ASP A 33 6.97 -7.30 -4.58
N LEU A 34 6.27 -7.74 -3.50
CA LEU A 34 5.44 -8.95 -3.59
C LEU A 34 4.23 -8.71 -4.51
N ILE A 35 3.59 -7.54 -4.41
CA ILE A 35 2.49 -7.17 -5.31
C ILE A 35 2.96 -7.21 -6.76
N ALA A 36 4.14 -6.63 -7.05
CA ALA A 36 4.71 -6.61 -8.40
C ALA A 36 5.11 -8.01 -8.90
N ALA A 37 5.41 -8.95 -8.03
CA ALA A 37 5.79 -10.32 -8.40
C ALA A 37 4.60 -11.29 -8.55
N GLN A 38 3.43 -10.93 -8.03
CA GLN A 38 2.26 -11.83 -7.97
C GLN A 38 1.54 -12.04 -9.31
N SER A 39 1.79 -11.20 -10.32
CA SER A 39 1.12 -11.31 -11.62
C SER A 39 2.03 -10.91 -12.79
N PRO A 40 1.76 -11.39 -14.02
CA PRO A 40 2.43 -10.90 -15.22
C PRO A 40 2.24 -9.40 -15.49
N ARG A 41 1.20 -8.81 -14.89
CA ARG A 41 0.92 -7.36 -14.94
C ARG A 41 1.29 -6.68 -13.62
N GLY A 42 2.14 -7.30 -12.81
CA GLY A 42 2.44 -6.84 -11.45
C GLY A 42 2.89 -5.38 -11.35
N PRO A 43 3.68 -4.81 -12.28
CA PRO A 43 3.95 -3.37 -12.28
C PRO A 43 2.68 -2.51 -12.41
N SER A 44 1.69 -2.94 -13.21
CA SER A 44 0.39 -2.28 -13.31
C SER A 44 -0.43 -2.44 -12.03
N ASP A 45 -0.39 -3.61 -11.39
CA ASP A 45 -1.08 -3.84 -10.12
C ASP A 45 -0.48 -2.97 -9.01
N LEU A 46 0.85 -2.89 -8.93
CA LEU A 46 1.54 -2.00 -8.02
C LEU A 46 1.19 -0.54 -8.29
N TYR A 47 1.14 -0.11 -9.55
CA TYR A 47 0.70 1.23 -9.91
C TYR A 47 -0.75 1.50 -9.46
N VAL A 48 -1.66 0.54 -9.64
CA VAL A 48 -3.04 0.65 -9.15
C VAL A 48 -3.03 0.86 -7.63
N ALA A 49 -2.30 0.04 -6.88
CA ALA A 49 -2.21 0.14 -5.41
C ALA A 49 -1.68 1.50 -4.93
N LEU A 50 -0.58 1.97 -5.53
CA LEU A 50 0.06 3.24 -5.16
C LEU A 50 -0.83 4.46 -5.47
N THR A 51 -1.68 4.36 -6.49
CA THR A 51 -2.55 5.47 -6.94
C THR A 51 -3.95 5.44 -6.33
N ARG A 52 -4.24 4.54 -5.38
CA ARG A 52 -5.52 4.58 -4.65
C ARG A 52 -5.53 5.67 -3.57
N ALA A 53 -4.36 6.21 -3.20
CA ALA A 53 -4.24 7.28 -2.22
C ALA A 53 -4.53 8.65 -2.85
N THR A 54 -5.47 9.40 -2.28
CA THR A 54 -5.77 10.78 -2.71
C THR A 54 -5.01 11.82 -1.89
N GLN A 55 -4.61 11.52 -0.64
CA GLN A 55 -3.88 12.46 0.22
C GLN A 55 -2.57 11.91 0.78
N ARG A 56 -2.55 10.67 1.28
CA ARG A 56 -1.39 10.10 1.97
C ARG A 56 -1.10 8.68 1.52
N LEU A 57 0.15 8.42 1.18
CA LEU A 57 0.65 7.09 0.83
C LEU A 57 1.75 6.69 1.82
N GLY A 58 1.58 5.53 2.43
CA GLY A 58 2.62 4.84 3.20
C GLY A 58 3.05 3.56 2.50
N VAL A 59 4.33 3.23 2.56
CA VAL A 59 4.86 1.94 2.12
C VAL A 59 5.52 1.27 3.32
N VAL A 60 5.18 0.01 3.56
CA VAL A 60 5.80 -0.82 4.60
C VAL A 60 6.41 -2.02 3.92
N HIS A 61 7.68 -2.27 4.20
CA HIS A 61 8.41 -3.37 3.61
C HIS A 61 9.47 -3.90 4.60
N GLU A 62 9.67 -5.20 4.60
CA GLU A 62 10.80 -5.88 5.22
C GLU A 62 11.89 -6.18 4.18
N ARG A 63 11.48 -6.56 2.96
CA ARG A 63 12.40 -6.83 1.85
C ARG A 63 12.95 -5.54 1.25
N PRO A 64 14.16 -5.55 0.63
CA PRO A 64 14.65 -4.41 -0.12
C PRO A 64 13.64 -3.97 -1.17
N LEU A 65 13.44 -2.66 -1.33
CA LEU A 65 12.59 -2.11 -2.37
C LEU A 65 13.27 -2.20 -3.74
N SER A 66 12.45 -2.47 -4.76
CA SER A 66 12.80 -2.33 -6.16
C SER A 66 13.32 -0.92 -6.47
N GLN A 67 14.18 -0.82 -7.47
CA GLN A 67 14.83 0.44 -7.87
C GLN A 67 13.82 1.58 -8.08
N ALA A 68 12.63 1.27 -8.60
CA ALA A 68 11.57 2.24 -8.83
C ALA A 68 11.05 2.90 -7.54
N LEU A 69 11.18 2.24 -6.38
CA LEU A 69 10.67 2.71 -5.10
C LEU A 69 11.78 3.13 -4.12
N GLN A 70 13.06 2.97 -4.48
CA GLN A 70 14.20 3.35 -3.63
C GLN A 70 14.29 4.86 -3.34
N GLY A 71 13.62 5.69 -4.14
CA GLY A 71 13.54 7.14 -3.92
C GLY A 71 12.51 7.56 -2.85
N LEU A 72 11.76 6.62 -2.28
CA LEU A 72 10.79 6.94 -1.22
C LEU A 72 11.52 7.43 0.04
N PRO A 73 11.09 8.55 0.66
CA PRO A 73 11.73 9.04 1.86
C PRO A 73 11.49 8.07 3.02
N SER A 74 12.57 7.63 3.67
CA SER A 74 12.49 6.83 4.88
C SER A 74 12.00 7.68 6.04
N ARG A 75 10.82 7.38 6.58
CA ARG A 75 10.38 7.99 7.84
C ARG A 75 11.07 7.28 8.99
N SER A 76 11.99 7.95 9.68
CA SER A 76 12.50 7.46 10.96
C SER A 76 11.31 7.40 11.94
N PRO A 77 11.13 6.30 12.69
CA PRO A 77 10.10 6.26 13.71
C PRO A 77 10.32 7.45 14.65
N ALA A 78 9.26 8.23 14.91
CA ALA A 78 9.32 9.22 15.96
C ALA A 78 9.70 8.48 17.26
N PRO A 79 10.59 9.04 18.11
CA PRO A 79 10.87 8.43 19.39
C PRO A 79 9.52 8.19 20.08
N ALA A 80 9.26 6.96 20.50
CA ALA A 80 8.07 6.66 21.26
C ALA A 80 8.11 7.59 22.49
N ASN A 81 7.24 8.59 22.53
CA ASN A 81 7.07 9.40 23.72
C ASN A 81 6.77 8.42 24.84
N GLY A 82 7.70 8.31 25.80
CA GLY A 82 7.60 7.39 26.92
C GLY A 82 6.27 7.60 27.62
N LEU A 83 5.44 6.55 27.58
CA LEU A 83 4.53 6.25 28.67
C LEU A 83 5.35 5.63 29.80
#